data_AF-A0A9E0QK88-F1
#
_entry.id   AF-A0A9E0QK88-F1
#
_cell.length_a   1.000
_cell.length_b   1.000
_cell.length_c   1.000
_cell.angle_alpha   90.00
_cell.angle_beta   90.00
_cell.angle_gamma   90.00
#
_symmetry.space_group_name_H-M   'P 1'
#
loop_
_entity.id
_entity.type
_entity.pdbx_description
1 polymer ?
#
loop_
_entity_poly.entity_id
_entity_poly.type
_entity_poly.pdbx_seq_one_letter_code
_entity_poly.pdbx_strand_id
1 'polypeptide(L)'
;MADPAFDFFSDAPIVDAAIVQLPPEPSAWLSIGGPIGLVLFFFAICFLLRFFIPYKDPKLAFSLKDLPVAAQRGIALSTVLFGVAFFFGLAEVHYQIGLNGSTDEYFANMSQGKLIAFTHAHLFGFTCAILIIGIPFSMHFNRLSWYQWVFPVALAAALTDIVSWWGIKYVSPNFDYVTMACGAVYGGAYLWMLIGIIRVIVFPNLRWFPDYLNERRGKREL
;
A
#
# COMPACT_ATOMS: atom_id res chain seq x y z
N MET A 1 -2.35 -26.77 46.15
CA MET A 1 -3.69 -26.80 46.78
C MET A 1 -4.18 -25.36 46.79
N ALA A 2 -5.42 -25.10 46.36
CA ALA A 2 -5.96 -23.74 46.34
C ALA A 2 -6.02 -23.19 47.78
N ASP A 3 -5.62 -21.93 47.98
CA ASP A 3 -5.72 -21.27 49.27
C ASP A 3 -7.20 -21.19 49.68
N PRO A 4 -7.60 -21.79 50.82
CA PRO A 4 -8.99 -21.80 51.27
C PRO A 4 -9.55 -20.40 51.61
N ALA A 5 -8.71 -19.35 51.62
CA ALA A 5 -9.12 -17.96 51.80
C ALA A 5 -9.37 -17.19 50.48
N PHE A 6 -9.16 -17.81 49.31
CA PHE A 6 -9.33 -17.13 48.02
C PHE A 6 -10.79 -17.15 47.55
N ASP A 7 -11.44 -15.98 47.59
CA ASP A 7 -12.81 -15.79 47.12
C ASP A 7 -12.83 -15.36 45.65
N PHE A 8 -13.20 -16.28 44.76
CA PHE A 8 -13.30 -16.06 43.31
C PHE A 8 -14.40 -15.06 42.90
N PHE A 9 -15.37 -14.78 43.77
CA PHE A 9 -16.54 -13.95 43.44
C PHE A 9 -16.52 -12.58 44.12
N SER A 10 -15.38 -12.22 44.71
CA SER A 10 -15.13 -10.91 45.29
C SER A 10 -14.88 -9.86 44.21
N ASP A 11 -15.41 -8.65 44.41
CA ASP A 11 -15.09 -7.46 43.58
C ASP A 11 -13.69 -6.90 43.88
N ALA A 12 -12.95 -7.48 44.83
CA ALA A 12 -11.58 -7.06 45.13
C ALA A 12 -10.60 -7.50 44.02
N PRO A 13 -9.65 -6.64 43.61
CA PRO A 13 -8.67 -7.00 42.60
C PRO A 13 -7.83 -8.21 43.06
N ILE A 14 -7.71 -9.22 42.20
CA ILE A 14 -6.91 -10.41 42.44
C ILE A 14 -5.44 -9.99 42.52
N VAL A 15 -4.89 -10.00 43.74
CA VAL A 15 -3.51 -9.54 44.03
C VAL A 15 -2.45 -10.62 43.79
N ASP A 16 -2.87 -11.84 43.48
CA ASP A 16 -1.97 -12.98 43.37
C ASP A 16 -1.42 -13.13 41.93
N ALA A 17 -0.15 -12.74 41.76
CA ALA A 17 0.59 -12.92 40.52
C ALA A 17 0.75 -14.39 40.11
N ALA A 18 0.52 -15.36 41.01
CA ALA A 18 0.51 -16.78 40.67
C ALA A 18 -0.77 -17.24 39.94
N ILE A 19 -1.85 -16.46 40.02
CA ILE A 19 -3.17 -16.78 39.42
C ILE A 19 -3.30 -16.17 38.02
N VAL A 20 -2.65 -15.03 37.76
CA VAL A 20 -2.64 -14.37 36.45
C VAL A 20 -1.32 -14.66 35.73
N GLN A 21 -1.25 -15.83 35.07
CA GLN A 21 -0.16 -16.09 34.12
C GLN A 21 -0.41 -15.28 32.84
N LEU A 22 0.22 -14.11 32.76
CA LEU A 22 0.31 -13.39 31.50
C LEU A 22 1.14 -14.21 30.51
N PRO A 23 0.77 -14.25 29.23
CA PRO A 23 1.63 -14.84 28.22
C PRO A 23 3.01 -14.15 28.27
N PRO A 24 4.10 -14.90 28.06
CA PRO A 24 5.44 -14.33 28.06
C PRO A 24 5.51 -13.20 27.02
N GLU A 25 6.20 -12.11 27.37
CA GLU A 25 6.32 -10.99 26.45
C GLU A 25 6.92 -11.43 25.11
N PRO A 26 6.40 -10.92 23.98
CA PRO A 26 6.94 -11.24 22.66
C PRO A 26 8.43 -10.88 22.59
N SER A 27 9.24 -11.80 22.09
CA SER A 27 10.67 -11.55 21.93
C SER A 27 10.94 -10.32 21.04
N ALA A 28 12.02 -9.58 21.32
CA ALA A 28 12.43 -8.42 20.54
C ALA A 28 12.63 -8.73 19.04
N TRP A 29 13.01 -9.96 18.70
CA TRP A 29 13.13 -10.40 17.31
C TRP A 29 11.80 -10.41 16.57
N LEU A 30 10.69 -10.73 17.25
CA LEU A 30 9.36 -10.75 16.64
C LEU A 30 8.75 -9.34 16.63
N SER A 31 8.90 -8.59 17.72
CA SER A 31 8.28 -7.27 17.88
C SER A 31 9.03 -6.14 17.16
N ILE A 32 10.36 -6.25 16.98
CA ILE A 32 11.19 -5.21 16.34
C ILE A 32 11.89 -5.77 15.11
N GLY A 33 12.53 -6.94 15.25
CA GLY A 33 13.28 -7.56 14.15
C GLY A 33 12.40 -7.90 12.94
N GLY A 34 11.18 -8.41 13.18
CA GLY A 34 10.20 -8.74 12.14
C GLY A 34 9.82 -7.52 11.27
N PRO A 35 9.30 -6.44 11.86
CA PRO A 35 8.99 -5.21 11.13
C PRO A 35 10.19 -4.64 10.37
N ILE A 36 11.38 -4.60 10.99
CA ILE A 36 12.62 -4.14 10.33
C ILE A 36 12.95 -5.03 9.13
N GLY A 37 12.87 -6.35 9.29
CA GLY A 37 13.10 -7.31 8.21
C GLY A 37 12.16 -7.09 7.03
N LEU A 38 10.90 -6.76 7.30
CA LEU A 38 9.92 -6.47 6.24
C LEU A 38 10.19 -5.14 5.53
N VAL A 39 10.65 -4.11 6.26
CA VAL A 39 11.13 -2.86 5.64
C VAL A 39 12.35 -3.12 4.75
N LEU A 40 13.29 -3.94 5.21
CA LEU A 40 14.45 -4.34 4.39
C LEU A 40 14.03 -5.13 3.15
N PHE A 41 13.00 -5.98 3.25
CA PHE A 41 12.41 -6.68 2.11
C PHE A 41 11.86 -5.71 1.06
N PHE A 42 11.14 -4.65 1.46
CA PHE A 42 10.69 -3.60 0.54
C PHE A 42 11.87 -2.96 -0.21
N PHE A 43 12.90 -2.53 0.51
CA PHE A 43 14.08 -1.93 -0.12
C PHE A 43 14.84 -2.92 -1.00
N ALA A 44 14.89 -4.20 -0.62
CA ALA A 44 15.47 -5.26 -1.43
C ALA A 44 14.71 -5.42 -2.75
N ILE A 45 13.37 -5.40 -2.75
CA ILE A 45 12.59 -5.42 -4.01
C ILE A 45 12.97 -4.23 -4.89
N CYS A 46 12.95 -3.01 -4.34
CA CYS A 46 13.31 -1.81 -5.10
C CYS A 46 14.75 -1.89 -5.65
N PHE A 47 15.69 -2.40 -4.86
CA PHE A 47 17.07 -2.61 -5.28
C PHE A 47 17.17 -3.64 -6.41
N LEU A 48 16.50 -4.79 -6.29
CA LEU A 48 16.50 -5.83 -7.32
C LEU A 48 15.87 -5.31 -8.62
N LEU A 49 14.78 -4.55 -8.54
CA LEU A 49 14.18 -3.90 -9.71
C LEU A 49 15.16 -2.94 -10.38
N ARG A 50 15.89 -2.12 -9.60
CA ARG A 50 16.93 -1.22 -10.14
C ARG A 50 18.04 -2.00 -10.83
N PHE A 51 18.47 -3.10 -10.21
CA PHE A 51 19.60 -3.91 -10.64
C PHE A 51 19.29 -4.65 -11.95
N PHE A 52 18.15 -5.35 -12.02
CA PHE A 52 17.76 -6.13 -13.19
C PHE A 52 17.14 -5.28 -14.30
N ILE A 53 16.47 -4.18 -13.96
CA ILE A 53 15.76 -3.32 -14.92
C ILE A 53 16.25 -1.86 -14.73
N PRO A 54 17.48 -1.56 -15.16
CA PRO A 54 18.00 -0.19 -15.06
C PRO A 54 17.26 0.75 -16.01
N TYR A 55 17.11 2.00 -15.59
CA TYR A 55 16.52 3.04 -16.42
C TYR A 55 17.30 3.19 -17.74
N LYS A 56 16.56 3.24 -18.85
CA LYS A 56 17.06 3.52 -20.19
C LYS A 56 16.21 4.65 -20.76
N ASP A 57 16.84 5.63 -21.37
CA ASP A 57 16.11 6.73 -21.99
C ASP A 57 15.30 6.20 -23.19
N PRO A 58 13.96 6.25 -23.16
CA PRO A 58 13.16 5.66 -24.20
C PRO A 58 13.15 6.56 -25.45
N LYS A 59 13.45 5.95 -26.61
CA LYS A 59 13.31 6.61 -27.92
C LYS A 59 11.85 6.83 -28.35
N LEU A 60 10.91 6.18 -27.66
CA LEU A 60 9.48 6.27 -27.95
C LEU A 60 8.92 7.62 -27.49
N ALA A 61 8.33 8.40 -28.39
CA ALA A 61 7.49 9.53 -28.03
C ALA A 61 6.04 9.04 -27.93
N PHE A 62 5.49 8.95 -26.72
CA PHE A 62 4.12 8.50 -26.49
C PHE A 62 3.33 9.54 -25.70
N SER A 63 2.14 9.88 -26.20
CA SER A 63 1.19 10.74 -25.51
C SER A 63 -0.15 10.05 -25.37
N LEU A 64 -0.77 10.17 -24.19
CA LEU A 64 -2.12 9.66 -23.96
C LEU A 64 -3.17 10.35 -24.82
N LYS A 65 -2.86 11.58 -25.29
CA LYS A 65 -3.72 12.35 -26.18
C LYS A 65 -3.82 11.76 -27.59
N ASP A 66 -2.83 10.96 -27.98
CA ASP A 66 -2.74 10.38 -29.31
C ASP A 66 -3.44 9.01 -29.40
N LEU A 67 -3.96 8.50 -28.29
CA LEU A 67 -4.70 7.23 -28.25
C LEU A 67 -6.06 7.34 -28.94
N PRO A 68 -6.63 6.23 -29.46
CA PRO A 68 -8.01 6.21 -29.93
C PRO A 68 -9.00 6.68 -28.86
N VAL A 69 -10.06 7.38 -29.26
CA VAL A 69 -11.06 7.96 -28.33
C VAL A 69 -11.63 6.92 -27.37
N ALA A 70 -11.87 5.70 -27.84
CA ALA A 70 -12.36 4.60 -26.99
C ALA A 70 -11.38 4.25 -25.87
N ALA A 71 -10.07 4.19 -26.16
CA ALA A 71 -9.04 3.92 -25.17
C ALA A 71 -8.89 5.07 -24.17
N GLN A 72 -8.93 6.32 -24.62
CA GLN A 72 -8.91 7.48 -23.74
C GLN A 72 -10.09 7.48 -22.77
N ARG A 73 -11.30 7.22 -23.28
CA ARG A 73 -12.53 7.11 -22.46
C ARG A 73 -12.44 5.97 -21.46
N GLY A 74 -11.96 4.80 -21.89
CA GLY A 74 -11.76 3.64 -21.03
C GLY A 74 -10.79 3.92 -19.88
N ILE A 75 -9.59 4.43 -20.21
CA ILE A 75 -8.57 4.77 -19.20
C ILE A 75 -9.11 5.83 -18.23
N ALA A 76 -9.75 6.89 -18.72
CA ALA A 76 -10.30 7.94 -17.87
C ALA A 76 -11.37 7.40 -16.91
N LEU A 77 -12.36 6.65 -17.43
CA LEU A 77 -13.44 6.11 -16.61
C LEU A 77 -12.91 5.08 -15.60
N SER A 78 -12.05 4.15 -16.02
CA SER A 78 -11.43 3.18 -15.10
C SER A 78 -10.62 3.88 -14.01
N THR A 79 -9.87 4.93 -14.36
CA THR A 79 -9.10 5.72 -13.38
C THR A 79 -10.01 6.37 -12.33
N VAL A 80 -11.13 6.96 -12.74
CA VAL A 80 -12.13 7.52 -11.80
C VAL A 80 -12.74 6.43 -10.93
N LEU A 81 -13.16 5.31 -11.52
CA LEU A 81 -13.79 4.21 -10.77
C LEU A 81 -12.84 3.58 -9.75
N PHE A 82 -11.55 3.41 -10.10
CA PHE A 82 -10.55 2.99 -9.11
C PHE A 82 -10.35 4.03 -8.02
N GLY A 83 -10.42 5.33 -8.33
CA GLY A 83 -10.37 6.39 -7.32
C GLY A 83 -11.52 6.30 -6.32
N VAL A 84 -12.73 6.00 -6.81
CA VAL A 84 -13.91 5.73 -5.97
C VAL A 84 -13.69 4.47 -5.12
N ALA A 85 -13.19 3.38 -5.71
CA ALA A 85 -12.88 2.16 -4.96
C ALA A 85 -11.84 2.41 -3.86
N PHE A 86 -10.83 3.23 -4.14
CA PHE A 86 -9.80 3.61 -3.18
C PHE A 86 -10.37 4.40 -2.00
N PHE A 87 -11.28 5.35 -2.27
CA PHE A 87 -11.99 6.08 -1.23
C PHE A 87 -12.79 5.15 -0.32
N PHE A 88 -13.52 4.19 -0.89
CA PHE A 88 -14.25 3.20 -0.10
C PHE A 88 -13.33 2.25 0.67
N GLY A 89 -12.16 1.91 0.14
CA GLY A 89 -11.14 1.15 0.88
C GLY A 89 -10.64 1.89 2.13
N LEU A 90 -10.35 3.19 2.01
CA LEU A 90 -9.96 4.01 3.18
C LEU A 90 -11.12 4.15 4.19
N ALA A 91 -12.35 4.33 3.69
CA ALA A 91 -13.53 4.39 4.53
C ALA A 91 -13.78 3.06 5.27
N GLU A 92 -13.55 1.92 4.60
CA GLU A 92 -13.63 0.60 5.22
C GLU A 92 -12.61 0.46 6.34
N VAL A 93 -11.34 0.81 6.10
CA VAL A 93 -10.29 0.74 7.14
C VAL A 93 -10.68 1.60 8.35
N HIS A 94 -11.11 2.84 8.11
CA HIS A 94 -11.53 3.74 9.19
C HIS A 94 -12.71 3.17 9.99
N TYR A 95 -13.72 2.64 9.29
CA TYR A 95 -14.89 2.03 9.93
C TYR A 95 -14.51 0.77 10.74
N GLN A 96 -13.70 -0.13 10.17
CA GLN A 96 -13.33 -1.38 10.81
C GLN A 96 -12.47 -1.15 12.05
N ILE A 97 -11.51 -0.21 12.00
CA ILE A 97 -10.71 0.17 13.17
C ILE A 97 -11.61 0.80 14.24
N GLY A 98 -12.52 1.70 13.85
CA GLY A 98 -13.48 2.31 14.79
C GLY A 98 -14.41 1.29 15.46
N LEU A 99 -14.82 0.25 14.74
CA LEU A 99 -15.66 -0.84 15.26
C LEU A 99 -14.89 -1.73 16.26
N ASN A 100 -13.62 -2.04 15.98
CA ASN A 100 -12.85 -3.00 16.76
C ASN A 100 -12.03 -2.35 17.88
N GLY A 101 -11.85 -1.03 17.87
CA GLY A 101 -11.09 -0.28 18.86
C GLY A 101 -9.65 -0.02 18.40
N SER A 102 -8.99 -1.05 17.86
CA SER A 102 -7.61 -0.97 17.37
C SER A 102 -7.36 -1.84 16.14
N THR A 103 -6.25 -1.58 15.44
CA THR A 103 -5.76 -2.44 14.36
C THR A 103 -5.48 -3.86 14.87
N ASP A 104 -4.87 -3.97 16.05
CA ASP A 104 -4.56 -5.27 16.66
C ASP A 104 -5.83 -6.09 16.90
N GLU A 105 -6.83 -5.53 17.57
CA GLU A 105 -8.10 -6.21 17.82
C GLU A 105 -8.84 -6.58 16.53
N TYR A 106 -8.81 -5.71 15.51
CA TYR A 106 -9.39 -6.01 14.20
C TYR A 106 -8.77 -7.27 13.58
N PHE A 107 -7.44 -7.36 13.56
CA PHE A 107 -6.76 -8.54 13.02
C PHE A 107 -6.92 -9.73 13.96
N ALA A 108 -6.82 -9.57 15.28
CA ALA A 108 -7.03 -10.64 16.26
C ALA A 108 -8.39 -11.33 16.10
N ASN A 109 -9.45 -10.56 15.81
CA ASN A 109 -10.80 -11.08 15.58
C ASN A 109 -11.06 -11.58 14.15
N MET A 110 -10.13 -11.33 13.21
CA MET A 110 -10.27 -11.78 11.83
C MET A 110 -10.07 -13.30 11.70
N SER A 111 -11.00 -14.00 11.03
CA SER A 111 -10.81 -15.41 10.71
C SER A 111 -9.74 -15.59 9.63
N GLN A 112 -9.06 -16.74 9.63
CA GLN A 112 -8.05 -17.06 8.61
C GLN A 112 -8.65 -17.04 7.19
N GLY A 113 -9.86 -17.56 7.01
CA GLY A 113 -10.56 -17.52 5.73
C GLY A 113 -10.80 -16.09 5.25
N LYS A 114 -11.16 -15.17 6.16
CA LYS A 114 -11.31 -13.75 5.84
C LYS A 114 -9.96 -13.12 5.46
N LEU A 115 -8.88 -13.41 6.19
CA LEU A 115 -7.55 -12.89 5.87
C LEU A 115 -7.05 -13.36 4.49
N ILE A 116 -7.29 -14.62 4.14
CA ILE A 116 -6.97 -15.16 2.80
C ILE A 116 -7.78 -14.44 1.72
N ALA A 117 -9.08 -14.28 1.91
CA ALA A 117 -9.95 -13.58 0.97
C ALA A 117 -9.52 -12.11 0.80
N PHE A 118 -9.18 -11.44 1.91
CA PHE A 118 -8.68 -10.07 1.93
C PHE A 118 -7.36 -9.96 1.17
N THR A 119 -6.43 -10.88 1.42
CA THR A 119 -5.13 -10.98 0.72
C THR A 119 -5.32 -11.17 -0.78
N HIS A 120 -6.16 -12.12 -1.20
CA HIS A 120 -6.43 -12.39 -2.61
C HIS A 120 -7.03 -11.17 -3.32
N ALA A 121 -8.08 -10.59 -2.75
CA ALA A 121 -8.78 -9.45 -3.33
C ALA A 121 -7.87 -8.23 -3.48
N HIS A 122 -7.02 -7.94 -2.48
CA HIS A 122 -6.11 -6.80 -2.53
C HIS A 122 -4.89 -7.06 -3.43
N LEU A 123 -4.31 -8.26 -3.45
CA LEU A 123 -3.25 -8.59 -4.41
C LEU A 123 -3.74 -8.37 -5.84
N PHE A 124 -4.94 -8.87 -6.16
CA PHE A 124 -5.54 -8.66 -7.47
C PHE A 124 -5.86 -7.19 -7.72
N GLY A 125 -6.58 -6.56 -6.79
CA GLY A 125 -7.05 -5.18 -6.90
C GLY A 125 -5.92 -4.17 -7.03
N PHE A 126 -4.91 -4.22 -6.16
CA PHE A 126 -3.75 -3.35 -6.22
C PHE A 126 -2.97 -3.55 -7.51
N THR A 127 -2.72 -4.79 -7.91
CA THR A 127 -1.99 -5.08 -9.16
C THR A 127 -2.74 -4.53 -10.36
N CYS A 128 -4.04 -4.80 -10.48
CA CYS A 128 -4.86 -4.31 -11.59
C CYS A 128 -4.98 -2.78 -11.61
N ALA A 129 -5.28 -2.15 -10.47
CA ALA A 129 -5.44 -0.70 -10.38
C ALA A 129 -4.14 0.03 -10.72
N ILE A 130 -3.01 -0.42 -10.15
CA ILE A 130 -1.70 0.18 -10.40
C ILE A 130 -1.25 -0.11 -11.84
N LEU A 131 -1.58 -1.25 -12.44
CA LEU A 131 -1.25 -1.52 -13.84
C LEU A 131 -2.05 -0.64 -14.81
N ILE A 132 -3.36 -0.53 -14.61
CA ILE A 132 -4.26 0.24 -15.48
C ILE A 132 -3.91 1.73 -15.48
N ILE A 133 -3.46 2.27 -14.35
CA ILE A 133 -3.11 3.69 -14.24
C ILE A 133 -1.60 3.90 -14.46
N GLY A 134 -0.77 3.02 -13.89
CA GLY A 134 0.67 3.16 -13.84
C GLY A 134 1.37 2.90 -15.17
N ILE A 135 0.88 1.99 -16.02
CA ILE A 135 1.45 1.81 -17.37
C ILE A 135 1.21 3.08 -18.21
N PRO A 136 -0.04 3.56 -18.40
CA PRO A 136 -0.30 4.81 -19.13
C PRO A 136 0.51 5.99 -18.59
N PHE A 137 0.64 6.09 -17.26
CA PHE A 137 1.37 7.17 -16.61
C PHE A 137 2.87 7.10 -16.93
N SER A 138 3.47 5.92 -16.77
CA SER A 138 4.90 5.69 -17.02
C SER A 138 5.25 5.88 -18.49
N MET A 139 4.35 5.48 -19.41
CA MET A 139 4.50 5.70 -20.84
C MET A 139 4.39 7.17 -21.23
N HIS A 140 3.50 7.94 -20.59
CA HIS A 140 3.37 9.37 -20.87
C HIS A 140 4.55 10.19 -20.33
N PHE A 141 5.02 9.88 -19.12
CA PHE A 141 6.14 10.55 -18.45
C PHE A 141 7.46 9.75 -18.59
N ASN A 142 7.66 9.14 -19.75
CA ASN A 142 8.71 8.15 -19.99
C ASN A 142 10.16 8.70 -19.91
N ARG A 143 10.35 10.00 -20.15
CA ARG A 143 11.65 10.68 -20.08
C ARG A 143 12.00 11.20 -18.69
N LEU A 144 11.15 10.98 -17.68
CA LEU A 144 11.41 11.42 -16.31
C LEU A 144 11.83 10.23 -15.46
N SER A 145 13.14 10.06 -15.26
CA SER A 145 13.71 8.89 -14.57
C SER A 145 13.15 8.65 -13.16
N TRP A 146 12.83 9.70 -12.42
CA TRP A 146 12.22 9.55 -11.09
C TRP A 146 10.74 9.17 -11.17
N TYR A 147 9.99 9.62 -12.18
CA TYR A 147 8.58 9.24 -12.36
C TYR A 147 8.45 7.75 -12.68
N GLN A 148 9.46 7.16 -13.32
CA GLN A 148 9.52 5.72 -13.57
C GLN A 148 9.60 4.88 -12.29
N TRP A 149 9.90 5.49 -11.14
CA TRP A 149 9.87 4.80 -9.84
C TRP A 149 8.50 4.80 -9.18
N VAL A 150 7.61 5.74 -9.52
CA VAL A 150 6.29 5.87 -8.86
C VAL A 150 5.47 4.58 -8.98
N PHE A 151 5.45 4.00 -10.18
CA PHE A 151 4.75 2.75 -10.46
C PHE A 151 5.33 1.52 -9.71
N PRO A 152 6.63 1.17 -9.86
CA PRO A 152 7.19 -0.02 -9.20
C PRO A 152 7.28 0.13 -7.67
N VAL A 153 7.54 1.34 -7.14
CA VAL A 153 7.54 1.57 -5.68
C VAL A 153 6.14 1.35 -5.10
N ALA A 154 5.09 1.81 -5.79
CA ALA A 154 3.71 1.56 -5.37
C ALA A 154 3.39 0.07 -5.29
N LEU A 155 3.81 -0.72 -6.28
CA LEU A 155 3.61 -2.18 -6.28
C LEU A 155 4.42 -2.88 -5.18
N ALA A 156 5.68 -2.47 -4.96
CA ALA A 156 6.50 -3.00 -3.89
C ALA A 156 5.88 -2.68 -2.51
N ALA A 157 5.38 -1.46 -2.31
CA ALA A 157 4.68 -1.07 -1.10
C ALA A 157 3.39 -1.86 -0.90
N ALA A 158 2.58 -2.04 -1.94
CA ALA A 158 1.34 -2.82 -1.89
C ALA A 158 1.60 -4.29 -1.49
N LEU A 159 2.64 -4.93 -2.04
CA LEU A 159 3.02 -6.29 -1.65
C LEU A 159 3.49 -6.33 -0.19
N THR A 160 4.31 -5.35 0.23
CA THR A 160 4.84 -5.28 1.59
C THR A 160 3.72 -5.08 2.61
N ASP A 161 2.72 -4.24 2.30
CA ASP A 161 1.53 -4.01 3.12
C ASP A 161 0.73 -5.30 3.34
N ILE A 162 0.52 -6.07 2.27
CA ILE A 162 -0.20 -7.35 2.37
C ILE A 162 0.55 -8.32 3.28
N VAL A 163 1.88 -8.38 3.19
CA VAL A 163 2.69 -9.23 4.07
C VAL A 163 2.61 -8.75 5.52
N SER A 164 2.57 -7.43 5.78
CA SER A 164 2.43 -6.93 7.15
C SER A 164 1.10 -7.30 7.79
N TRP A 165 0.01 -7.45 7.06
CA TRP A 165 -1.27 -7.92 7.63
C TRP A 165 -1.16 -9.30 8.28
N TRP A 166 -0.42 -10.21 7.65
CA TRP A 166 -0.11 -11.52 8.22
C TRP A 166 0.80 -11.40 9.43
N GLY A 167 1.76 -10.47 9.40
CA GLY A 167 2.60 -10.11 10.54
C GLY A 167 1.81 -9.60 11.75
N ILE A 168 0.83 -8.70 11.51
CA ILE A 168 -0.07 -8.19 12.56
C ILE A 168 -0.85 -9.35 13.18
N LYS A 169 -1.44 -10.21 12.34
CA LYS A 169 -2.27 -11.33 12.80
C LYS A 169 -1.52 -12.38 13.63
N TYR A 170 -0.30 -12.74 13.22
CA TYR A 170 0.36 -13.94 13.72
C TYR A 170 1.68 -13.69 14.46
N VAL A 171 2.26 -12.49 14.37
CA VAL A 171 3.60 -12.22 14.88
C VAL A 171 3.60 -11.12 15.93
N SER A 172 3.21 -9.90 15.55
CA SER A 172 3.21 -8.75 16.45
C SER A 172 2.36 -7.59 15.91
N PRO A 173 1.66 -6.86 16.78
CA PRO A 173 0.94 -5.63 16.40
C PRO A 173 1.85 -4.56 15.79
N ASN A 174 3.15 -4.59 16.07
CA ASN A 174 4.12 -3.60 15.57
C ASN A 174 4.27 -3.61 14.04
N PHE A 175 3.78 -4.64 13.34
CA PHE A 175 3.68 -4.63 11.88
C PHE A 175 2.69 -3.58 11.36
N ASP A 176 1.82 -3.01 12.22
CA ASP A 176 0.93 -1.91 11.88
C ASP A 176 1.69 -0.69 11.34
N TYR A 177 2.84 -0.36 11.94
CA TYR A 177 3.69 0.73 11.43
C TYR A 177 4.14 0.52 9.98
N VAL A 178 4.41 -0.74 9.59
CA VAL A 178 4.77 -1.08 8.21
C VAL A 178 3.56 -0.90 7.30
N THR A 179 2.40 -1.42 7.71
CA THR A 179 1.14 -1.24 6.97
C THR A 179 0.80 0.23 6.78
N MET A 180 0.89 1.07 7.82
CA MET A 180 0.63 2.50 7.71
C MET A 180 1.58 3.19 6.73
N ALA A 181 2.88 2.91 6.82
CA ALA A 181 3.89 3.49 5.94
C ALA A 181 3.69 3.03 4.48
N CYS A 182 3.47 1.74 4.26
CA CYS A 182 3.22 1.19 2.93
C CYS A 182 1.91 1.71 2.34
N GLY A 183 0.84 1.82 3.13
CA GLY A 183 -0.43 2.43 2.74
C GLY A 183 -0.27 3.89 2.33
N ALA A 184 0.55 4.68 3.04
CA ALA A 184 0.86 6.05 2.66
C ALA A 184 1.66 6.15 1.36
N VAL A 185 2.67 5.28 1.17
CA VAL A 185 3.49 5.24 -0.06
C VAL A 185 2.65 4.82 -1.26
N TYR A 186 1.92 3.71 -1.13
CA TYR A 186 1.04 3.19 -2.16
C TYR A 186 -0.07 4.19 -2.50
N GLY A 187 -0.80 4.69 -1.50
CA GLY A 187 -1.87 5.67 -1.69
C GLY A 187 -1.39 6.98 -2.29
N GLY A 188 -0.25 7.50 -1.82
CA GLY A 188 0.36 8.71 -2.38
C GLY A 188 0.78 8.53 -3.84
N ALA A 189 1.45 7.43 -4.17
CA ALA A 189 1.84 7.11 -5.55
C ALA A 189 0.62 6.90 -6.45
N TYR A 190 -0.40 6.18 -5.95
CA TYR A 190 -1.65 5.96 -6.66
C TYR A 190 -2.37 7.27 -6.97
N LEU A 191 -2.56 8.15 -5.97
CA LEU A 191 -3.18 9.46 -6.15
C LEU A 191 -2.39 10.34 -7.11
N TRP A 192 -1.06 10.32 -7.02
CA TRP A 192 -0.19 11.05 -7.94
C TRP A 192 -0.39 10.63 -9.40
N MET A 193 -0.42 9.32 -9.66
CA MET A 193 -0.65 8.78 -11.01
C MET A 193 -2.08 9.06 -11.47
N LEU A 194 -3.08 8.88 -10.61
CA LEU A 194 -4.49 9.16 -10.88
C LEU A 194 -4.68 10.62 -11.33
N ILE A 195 -4.16 11.58 -10.56
CA ILE A 195 -4.24 13.01 -10.88
C ILE A 195 -3.55 13.27 -12.21
N GLY A 196 -2.36 12.70 -12.44
CA GLY A 196 -1.63 12.85 -13.69
C GLY A 196 -2.43 12.39 -14.91
N ILE A 197 -3.02 11.19 -14.86
CA ILE A 197 -3.81 10.63 -15.97
C ILE A 197 -5.07 11.44 -16.24
N ILE A 198 -5.88 11.72 -15.21
CA ILE A 198 -7.13 12.47 -15.36
C ILE A 198 -6.83 13.85 -15.93
N ARG A 199 -5.80 14.52 -15.42
CA ARG A 199 -5.41 15.83 -15.92
C ARG A 199 -4.98 15.77 -17.39
N VAL A 200 -4.20 14.77 -17.81
CA VAL A 200 -3.71 14.68 -19.20
C VAL A 200 -4.86 14.44 -20.18
N ILE A 201 -5.81 13.56 -19.83
CA ILE A 201 -6.90 13.16 -20.72
C ILE A 201 -8.07 14.15 -20.67
N VAL A 202 -8.52 14.54 -19.48
CA VAL A 202 -9.75 15.33 -19.27
C VAL A 202 -9.47 16.84 -19.30
N PHE A 203 -8.31 17.28 -18.83
CA PHE A 203 -7.95 18.69 -18.71
C PHE A 203 -6.65 19.03 -19.46
N PRO A 204 -6.57 18.78 -20.78
CA PRO A 204 -5.32 18.84 -21.54
C PRO A 204 -4.65 20.22 -21.59
N ASN A 205 -5.40 21.29 -21.28
CA ASN A 205 -4.94 22.68 -21.28
C ASN A 205 -4.32 23.11 -19.93
N LEU A 206 -4.58 22.40 -18.84
CA LEU A 206 -4.09 22.76 -17.51
C LEU A 206 -2.65 22.31 -17.35
N ARG A 207 -1.63 23.16 -17.49
CA ARG A 207 -0.21 22.73 -17.37
C ARG A 207 0.21 22.43 -15.93
N TRP A 208 0.96 21.34 -15.74
CA TRP A 208 1.50 20.91 -14.45
C TRP A 208 3.04 20.79 -14.51
N PHE A 209 3.69 20.86 -13.35
CA PHE A 209 5.16 20.78 -13.21
C PHE A 209 5.83 19.62 -13.98
N PRO A 210 5.32 18.36 -13.94
CA PRO A 210 5.90 17.24 -14.71
C PRO A 210 5.99 17.51 -16.22
N ASP A 211 5.01 18.22 -16.79
CA ASP A 211 4.93 18.42 -18.24
C ASP A 211 6.09 19.27 -18.74
N TYR A 212 6.42 20.33 -17.99
CA TYR A 212 7.52 21.22 -18.35
C TYR A 212 8.85 20.47 -18.38
N LEU A 213 9.06 19.52 -17.46
CA LEU A 213 10.25 18.69 -17.41
C LEU A 213 10.30 17.69 -18.58
N ASN A 214 9.16 17.05 -18.86
CA ASN A 214 9.04 16.06 -19.92
C ASN A 214 9.26 16.69 -21.32
N GLU A 215 8.65 17.86 -21.56
CA GLU A 215 8.76 18.62 -22.81
C GLU A 215 10.14 19.26 -23.00
N ARG A 216 10.74 19.84 -21.95
CA ARG A 216 12.10 20.44 -22.05
C ARG A 216 13.15 19.42 -22.47
N ARG A 217 13.07 18.20 -21.94
CA ARG A 217 14.00 17.13 -22.32
C ARG A 217 13.76 16.70 -23.76
N GLY A 218 12.50 16.61 -24.18
CA GLY A 218 12.16 16.30 -25.58
C GLY A 218 12.64 17.30 -26.62
N LYS A 219 12.76 18.58 -26.27
CA LYS A 219 13.28 19.64 -27.16
C LYS A 219 14.82 19.73 -27.20
N ARG A 220 15.54 19.10 -26.27
CA ARG A 220 17.01 19.09 -26.25
C ARG A 220 17.63 18.01 -27.14
N GLU A 221 16.83 17.06 -27.61
CA GLU A 221 17.25 15.92 -28.44
C GLU A 221 16.77 15.98 -29.90
N LEU A 222 16.09 17.08 -30.27
CA LEU A 222 15.72 17.44 -31.64
C LEU A 222 16.65 18.56 -32.12
#